data_AF-A0A518B647-F1
#
_entry.id   AF-A0A518B647-F1
#
_cell.length_a   1.000
_cell.length_b   1.000
_cell.length_c   1.000
_cell.angle_alpha   90.00
_cell.angle_beta   90.00
_cell.angle_gamma   90.00
#
_symmetry.space_group_name_H-M   'P 1'
#
loop_
_entity.id
_entity.type
_entity.pdbx_description
1 polymer ?
#
loop_
_entity_poly.entity_id
_entity_poly.type
_entity_poly.pdbx_seq_one_letter_code
_entity_poly.pdbx_strand_id
1 'polypeptide(L)' 'MLTPAQVLDEYHLEVRCKLLEIAAIFDRYDRAGAAFPDERADDDFRHERVRASLEVLASDKENASRAEKLARIFSGPVD' A
#
# COMPACT_ATOMS: atom_id res chain seq x y z
N MET A 1 5.07 24.47 9.63
CA MET A 1 4.10 23.35 9.66
C MET A 1 2.84 23.80 8.96
N LEU A 2 2.26 22.96 8.12
CA LEU A 2 0.97 23.21 7.48
C LEU A 2 -0.16 22.92 8.48
N THR A 3 -1.29 23.62 8.34
CA THR A 3 -2.54 23.21 9.01
C THR A 3 -3.09 21.93 8.36
N PRO A 4 -3.97 21.17 9.04
CA PRO A 4 -4.59 19.99 8.44
C PRO A 4 -5.27 20.25 7.09
N ALA A 5 -5.97 21.39 6.95
CA ALA A 5 -6.60 21.78 5.69
C ALA A 5 -5.56 22.02 4.58
N GLN A 6 -4.47 22.73 4.89
CA GLN A 6 -3.39 22.96 3.92
C GLN A 6 -2.67 21.67 3.50
N VAL A 7 -2.56 20.66 4.39
CA VAL A 7 -2.03 19.35 4.00
C VAL A 7 -2.94 18.67 2.97
N LEU A 8 -4.26 18.74 3.15
CA LEU A 8 -5.20 18.19 2.18
C LEU A 8 -5.13 18.95 0.85
N ASP A 9 -5.14 20.27 0.89
CA ASP A 9 -5.09 21.10 -0.33
C ASP A 9 -3.82 20.82 -1.15
N GLU A 10 -2.67 20.68 -0.47
CA GLU A 10 -1.38 20.44 -1.13
C GLU A 10 -1.28 19.02 -1.71
N TYR A 11 -1.74 17.99 -0.98
CA TYR A 11 -1.40 16.59 -1.30
C TYR A 11 -2.57 15.72 -1.74
N HIS A 12 -3.82 16.20 -1.72
CA HIS A 12 -4.99 15.38 -2.03
C HIS A 12 -4.91 14.74 -3.43
N LEU A 13 -4.51 15.49 -4.46
CA LEU A 13 -4.41 14.95 -5.81
C LEU A 13 -3.31 13.89 -5.93
N GLU A 14 -2.16 14.12 -5.30
CA GLU A 14 -1.05 13.17 -5.30
C GLU A 14 -1.44 11.87 -4.58
N VAL A 15 -2.06 11.96 -3.40
CA VAL A 15 -2.55 10.80 -2.65
C VAL A 15 -3.56 10.03 -3.48
N ARG A 16 -4.51 10.71 -4.14
CA ARG A 16 -5.48 10.07 -5.03
C ARG A 16 -4.81 9.29 -6.16
N CYS A 17 -3.82 9.88 -6.83
CA CYS A 17 -3.09 9.20 -7.90
C CYS A 17 -2.43 7.91 -7.40
N LYS A 18 -1.70 7.97 -6.28
CA LYS A 18 -1.03 6.80 -5.70
C LYS A 18 -2.03 5.70 -5.30
N LEU A 19 -3.17 6.07 -4.71
CA LEU A 19 -4.22 5.11 -4.35
C LEU A 19 -4.80 4.41 -5.58
N LEU A 20 -5.05 5.15 -6.66
CA LEU A 20 -5.54 4.57 -7.93
C LEU A 20 -4.51 3.65 -8.58
N GLU A 21 -3.23 4.00 -8.53
CA GLU A 21 -2.15 3.14 -9.03
C GLU A 21 -2.08 1.82 -8.25
N ILE A 22 -2.14 1.86 -6.92
CA ILE A 22 -2.16 0.67 -6.07
C ILE A 22 -3.37 -0.22 -6.40
N ALA A 23 -4.57 0.36 -6.49
CA ALA A 23 -5.78 -0.38 -6.86
C ALA A 23 -5.63 -1.04 -8.24
N ALA A 24 -5.14 -0.31 -9.24
CA ALA A 24 -4.93 -0.84 -10.57
C ALA A 24 -3.87 -1.96 -10.62
N ILE A 25 -2.90 -1.97 -9.70
CA ILE A 25 -1.93 -3.08 -9.57
C ILE A 25 -2.63 -4.33 -9.03
N PHE A 26 -3.48 -4.21 -8.01
CA PHE A 26 -4.27 -5.35 -7.53
C PHE A 26 -5.20 -5.90 -8.61
N ASP A 27 -5.90 -5.05 -9.36
CA ASP A 27 -6.74 -5.50 -10.47
C ASP A 27 -5.93 -6.27 -11.54
N ARG A 28 -4.66 -5.91 -11.76
CA ARG A 28 -3.78 -6.64 -12.67
C ARG A 28 -3.34 -7.98 -12.07
N TYR A 29 -3.01 -8.01 -10.79
CA TYR A 29 -2.65 -9.25 -10.08
C TYR A 29 -3.81 -10.24 -10.11
N ASP A 30 -5.03 -9.83 -9.77
CA ASP A 30 -6.21 -10.69 -9.77
C ASP A 30 -6.52 -11.24 -11.16
N ARG A 31 -6.41 -10.39 -12.20
CA ARG A 31 -6.57 -10.83 -13.61
C ARG A 31 -5.49 -11.81 -14.03
N ALA A 32 -4.24 -11.61 -13.61
CA ALA A 32 -3.16 -12.55 -13.90
C ALA A 32 -3.39 -13.90 -13.22
N GLY A 33 -3.79 -13.90 -11.93
CA GLY A 33 -4.13 -15.14 -11.21
C GLY A 33 -5.33 -15.88 -11.81
N ALA A 34 -6.29 -15.17 -12.42
CA ALA A 34 -7.39 -15.80 -13.15
C ALA A 34 -6.94 -16.39 -14.51
N ALA A 35 -5.98 -15.76 -15.17
CA ALA A 35 -5.43 -16.23 -16.45
C ALA A 35 -4.45 -17.41 -16.28
N PHE A 36 -3.73 -17.46 -15.15
CA PHE A 36 -2.73 -18.47 -14.82
C PHE A 36 -3.00 -19.05 -13.42
N PRO A 37 -4.03 -19.91 -13.25
CA PRO A 37 -4.45 -20.40 -11.93
C PRO A 37 -3.36 -21.19 -11.19
N ASP A 38 -2.53 -21.93 -11.93
CA ASP A 38 -1.45 -22.76 -11.38
C ASP A 38 -0.21 -21.93 -10.97
N GLU A 39 -0.15 -20.65 -11.35
CA GLU A 39 0.95 -19.72 -11.04
C GLU A 39 0.54 -18.67 -10.01
N ARG A 40 -0.58 -18.89 -9.33
CA ARG A 40 -1.10 -17.93 -8.36
C ARG A 40 -0.15 -17.82 -7.16
N ALA A 41 0.36 -16.63 -6.93
CA ALA A 41 1.35 -16.34 -5.91
C ALA A 41 0.68 -15.84 -4.60
N ASP A 42 -0.31 -16.58 -4.10
CA ASP A 42 -1.13 -16.14 -2.96
C ASP A 42 -0.31 -16.00 -1.67
N ASP A 43 0.68 -16.89 -1.48
CA ASP A 43 1.59 -16.90 -0.33
C ASP A 43 2.88 -16.08 -0.58
N ASP A 44 2.91 -15.23 -1.62
CA ASP A 44 4.09 -14.41 -1.92
C ASP A 44 4.22 -13.27 -0.90
N PHE A 45 5.35 -13.27 -0.18
CA PHE A 45 5.65 -12.29 0.86
C PHE A 45 5.55 -10.83 0.36
N ARG A 46 5.77 -10.55 -0.93
CA ARG A 46 5.67 -9.20 -1.49
C ARG A 46 4.21 -8.75 -1.52
N HIS A 47 3.29 -9.64 -1.86
CA HIS A 47 1.86 -9.37 -1.84
C HIS A 47 1.37 -9.15 -0.40
N GLU A 48 1.83 -9.98 0.55
CA GLU A 48 1.55 -9.81 1.97
C GLU A 48 2.05 -8.47 2.53
N ARG A 49 3.29 -8.07 2.22
CA ARG A 49 3.88 -6.78 2.65
C ARG A 49 3.06 -5.58 2.17
N VAL A 50 2.57 -5.61 0.93
CA VAL A 50 1.71 -4.54 0.38
C VAL A 50 0.37 -4.50 1.14
N ARG A 51 -0.26 -5.64 1.41
CA ARG A 51 -1.52 -5.70 2.18
C ARG A 51 -1.34 -5.18 3.61
N ALA A 52 -0.31 -5.64 4.31
CA ALA A 52 0.01 -5.17 5.66
C ALA A 52 0.27 -3.66 5.71
N SER A 53 0.90 -3.10 4.66
CA SER A 53 1.11 -1.65 4.56
C SER A 53 -0.20 -0.88 4.48
N LEU A 54 -1.19 -1.37 3.73
CA LEU A 54 -2.50 -0.73 3.62
C LEU A 54 -3.29 -0.76 4.92
N GLU A 55 -3.18 -1.84 5.70
CA GLU A 55 -3.78 -1.93 7.03
C GLU A 55 -3.20 -0.88 7.99
N VAL A 56 -1.87 -0.69 7.96
CA VAL A 56 -1.20 0.37 8.75
C VAL A 56 -1.67 1.77 8.35
N LEU A 57 -1.89 2.00 7.05
CA LEU A 57 -2.38 3.28 6.54
C LEU A 57 -3.85 3.51 6.91
N ALA A 58 -4.68 2.47 6.89
CA ALA A 58 -6.12 2.53 7.15
C ALA A 58 -6.48 2.63 8.64
N SER A 59 -5.55 2.33 9.57
CA SER A 59 -5.88 2.34 11.00
C SER A 59 -6.08 3.76 11.56
N ASP A 60 -7.17 3.95 12.30
CA ASP A 60 -7.62 5.23 12.89
C ASP A 60 -6.82 5.68 14.13
N LYS A 61 -5.99 4.82 14.72
CA LYS A 61 -5.15 5.23 15.86
C LYS A 61 -4.19 6.32 15.40
N GLU A 62 -3.95 7.33 16.24
CA GLU A 62 -2.89 8.33 16.07
C GLU A 62 -1.54 7.62 15.90
N ASN A 63 -1.26 7.21 14.67
CA ASN A 63 -0.04 6.55 14.27
C ASN A 63 0.94 7.66 13.92
N ALA A 64 1.54 8.23 14.97
CA ALA A 64 2.85 8.82 14.81
C ALA A 64 3.72 7.81 14.02
N SER A 65 4.37 8.28 12.97
CA SER A 65 5.32 7.51 12.15
C SER A 65 4.76 6.42 11.23
N ARG A 66 3.63 6.63 10.54
CA ARG A 66 3.17 5.71 9.46
C ARG A 66 4.27 5.37 8.45
N ALA A 67 5.04 6.38 8.01
CA ALA A 67 6.14 6.19 7.08
C ALA A 67 7.23 5.24 7.64
N GLU A 68 7.59 5.38 8.92
CA GLU A 68 8.56 4.50 9.58
C GLU A 68 8.04 3.06 9.69
N LYS A 69 6.77 2.89 10.03
CA LYS A 69 6.13 1.56 10.11
C LYS A 69 6.15 0.86 8.75
N LEU A 70 5.80 1.59 7.68
CA LEU A 70 5.90 1.08 6.31
C LEU A 70 7.35 0.73 5.97
N ALA A 71 8.32 1.61 6.29
CA ALA A 71 9.74 1.33 6.02
C ALA A 71 10.21 0.04 6.71
N ARG A 72 9.77 -0.24 7.94
CA ARG A 72 10.10 -1.48 8.65
C ARG A 72 9.50 -2.73 8.00
N ILE A 73 8.29 -2.64 7.43
CA ILE A 73 7.67 -3.74 6.68
C ILE A 73 8.54 -4.12 5.46
N PHE A 74 9.14 -3.13 4.81
CA PHE A 74 9.99 -3.33 3.64
C PHE A 74 11.48 -3.55 3.95
N SER A 75 11.92 -3.39 5.21
CA SER A 75 13.33 -3.56 5.60
C SER A 75 13.71 -4.98 6.01
N GLY A 76 12.78 -5.94 5.96
CA GLY A 76 13.10 -7.36 6.15
C GLY A 76 14.04 -7.89 5.04
N PRO A 77 14.64 -9.08 5.21
CA PRO A 77 15.49 -9.68 4.19
C PRO A 77 14.78 -9.70 2.83
N VAL A 78 15.56 -9.40 1.79
CA VAL A 78 15.18 -9.60 0.40
C VAL A 78 15.51 -11.06 0.13
N ASP A 79 14.49 -11.92 0.17
CA ASP A 79 14.66 -13.31 -0.26
C ASP A 79 14.99 -13.39 -1.75
#